data_AF-A0A9W8HYM2-F1
#
_entry.id   AF-A0A9W8HYM2-F1
#
_cell.length_a   1.000
_cell.length_b   1.000
_cell.length_c   1.000
_cell.angle_alpha   90.00
_cell.angle_beta   90.00
_cell.angle_gamma   90.00
#
_symmetry.space_group_name_H-M   'P 1'
#
loop_
_entity.id
_entity.type
_entity.pdbx_description
1 polymer ?
#
loop_
_entity_poly.entity_id
_entity_poly.type
_entity_poly.pdbx_seq_one_letter_code
_entity_poly.pdbx_strand_id
1 'polypeptide(L)'
;MRLLGLWFIALAMLTHAKDLRSEADEAQSKLDSALEWGTYRPNLYFGTRPRVPNSLLSGLMWFGLDDQQNWRSIRHSCELGDNLGEYGYLRHNGRDFGEQVMRDAEHGVEIKSEFIKVPGEHGGSWAVRFTGRTLEDNVQGISLAYYFGLEGNGNMSMAADSTMVMVDGKTPDLGEFKVRIIPGA
;
A
#
# COMPACT_ATOMS: atom_id res chain seq x y z
N MET A 1 -47.77 -19.59 37.30
CA MET A 1 -46.40 -19.13 37.62
C MET A 1 -45.28 -19.65 36.71
N ARG A 2 -45.44 -20.74 35.93
CA ARG A 2 -44.36 -21.29 35.07
C ARG A 2 -44.13 -20.56 33.72
N LEU A 3 -45.10 -19.80 33.21
CA LEU A 3 -45.02 -19.12 31.91
C LEU A 3 -44.18 -17.83 31.91
N LEU A 4 -44.08 -17.13 33.05
CA LEU A 4 -43.25 -15.92 33.14
C LEU A 4 -41.75 -16.24 33.06
N GLY A 5 -41.30 -17.36 33.62
CA GLY A 5 -39.88 -17.75 33.61
C GLY A 5 -39.33 -18.02 32.20
N LEU A 6 -40.14 -18.59 31.31
CA LEU A 6 -39.76 -18.82 29.91
C LEU A 6 -39.61 -17.52 29.13
N TRP A 7 -40.43 -16.51 29.43
CA TRP A 7 -40.32 -15.17 28.84
C TRP A 7 -39.04 -14.45 29.28
N PHE A 8 -38.67 -14.56 30.56
CA PHE A 8 -37.40 -13.99 31.04
C PHE A 8 -36.19 -14.68 30.42
N ILE A 9 -36.21 -16.00 30.25
CA ILE A 9 -35.14 -16.74 29.57
C ILE A 9 -35.04 -16.35 28.09
N ALA A 10 -36.18 -16.28 27.38
CA ALA A 10 -36.19 -15.87 25.98
C ALA A 10 -35.69 -14.44 25.79
N LEU A 11 -36.09 -13.50 26.67
CA LEU A 11 -35.60 -12.13 26.65
C LEU A 11 -34.11 -12.04 26.94
N ALA A 12 -33.60 -12.78 27.94
CA ALA A 12 -32.18 -12.85 28.27
C ALA A 12 -31.33 -13.47 27.14
N MET A 13 -31.85 -14.48 26.44
CA MET A 13 -31.21 -15.04 25.24
C MET A 13 -31.20 -14.04 24.09
N LEU A 14 -32.27 -13.25 23.92
CA LEU A 14 -32.35 -12.22 22.89
C LEU A 14 -31.40 -11.05 23.16
N THR A 15 -31.24 -10.64 24.43
CA THR A 15 -30.25 -9.61 24.82
C THR A 15 -28.84 -10.12 24.60
N HIS A 16 -28.54 -11.35 25.05
CA HIS A 16 -27.22 -11.95 24.84
C HIS A 16 -26.88 -12.12 23.35
N ALA A 17 -27.84 -12.51 22.51
CA ALA A 17 -27.66 -12.59 21.07
C ALA A 17 -27.40 -11.22 20.42
N LYS A 18 -28.01 -10.14 20.93
CA LYS A 18 -27.72 -8.77 20.47
C LYS A 18 -26.32 -8.34 20.86
N ASP A 19 -25.89 -8.65 22.09
CA ASP A 19 -24.54 -8.32 22.57
C ASP A 19 -23.47 -9.04 21.74
N LEU A 20 -23.62 -10.36 21.53
CA LEU A 20 -22.72 -11.14 20.67
C LEU A 20 -22.67 -10.60 19.23
N ARG A 21 -23.80 -10.17 18.68
CA ARG A 21 -23.85 -9.56 17.35
C ARG A 21 -23.11 -8.22 17.32
N SER A 22 -23.30 -7.37 18.33
CA SER A 22 -22.61 -6.09 18.44
C SER A 22 -21.09 -6.28 18.52
N GLU A 23 -20.62 -7.24 19.30
CA GLU A 23 -19.19 -7.58 19.41
C GLU A 23 -18.64 -8.07 18.06
N ALA A 24 -19.38 -8.91 17.34
CA ALA A 24 -18.99 -9.40 16.02
C ALA A 24 -18.94 -8.26 14.98
N ASP A 25 -19.92 -7.37 14.97
CA ASP A 25 -19.98 -6.22 14.06
C ASP A 25 -18.81 -5.24 14.34
N GLU A 26 -18.47 -5.01 15.61
CA GLU A 26 -17.32 -4.18 15.99
C GLU A 26 -15.99 -4.84 15.58
N ALA A 27 -15.85 -6.15 15.80
CA ALA A 27 -14.66 -6.90 15.40
C ALA A 27 -14.47 -6.90 13.87
N GLN A 28 -15.56 -7.04 13.11
CA GLN A 28 -15.56 -6.99 11.65
C GLN A 28 -15.18 -5.59 11.16
N SER A 29 -15.75 -4.53 11.74
CA SER A 29 -15.41 -3.14 11.40
C SER A 29 -13.92 -2.84 11.64
N LYS A 30 -13.37 -3.28 12.78
CA LYS A 30 -11.94 -3.15 13.09
C LYS A 30 -11.07 -3.92 12.09
N LEU A 31 -11.50 -5.12 11.69
CA LEU A 31 -10.79 -5.93 10.70
C LEU A 31 -10.79 -5.28 9.32
N ASP A 32 -11.94 -4.76 8.88
CA ASP A 32 -12.08 -4.13 7.56
C ASP A 32 -11.24 -2.85 7.48
N SER A 33 -11.28 -1.99 8.50
CA SER A 33 -10.41 -0.83 8.60
C SER A 33 -8.92 -1.24 8.59
N ALA A 34 -8.55 -2.28 9.34
CA ALA A 34 -7.19 -2.80 9.38
C ALA A 34 -6.73 -3.45 8.06
N LEU A 35 -7.64 -3.79 7.14
CA LEU A 35 -7.33 -4.38 5.83
C LEU A 35 -7.63 -3.44 4.68
N GLU A 36 -8.03 -2.19 4.95
CA GLU A 36 -8.44 -1.26 3.91
C GLU A 36 -7.27 -0.94 2.97
N TRP A 37 -6.11 -0.56 3.50
CA TRP A 37 -4.89 -0.36 2.72
C TRP A 37 -3.96 -1.58 2.71
N GLY A 38 -3.36 -1.86 1.56
CA GLY A 38 -2.31 -2.86 1.44
C GLY A 38 -1.61 -2.83 0.08
N THR A 39 -0.68 -3.77 -0.08
CA THR A 39 0.09 -4.02 -1.32
C THR A 39 -0.72 -4.84 -2.33
N TYR A 40 -2.00 -4.46 -2.54
CA TYR A 40 -2.99 -5.20 -3.33
C TYR A 40 -2.85 -5.04 -4.85
N ARG A 41 -1.63 -4.80 -5.34
CA ARG A 41 -1.29 -4.70 -6.77
C ARG A 41 -0.18 -5.71 -7.11
N PRO A 42 -0.45 -7.03 -6.99
CA PRO A 42 0.58 -8.07 -7.07
C PRO A 42 1.22 -8.21 -8.46
N ASN A 43 0.61 -7.62 -9.49
CA ASN A 43 1.16 -7.59 -10.84
C ASN A 43 2.30 -6.58 -11.00
N LEU A 44 2.55 -5.72 -10.00
CA LEU A 44 3.65 -4.75 -9.99
C LEU A 44 4.75 -5.18 -9.03
N TYR A 45 5.98 -4.75 -9.32
CA TYR A 45 7.09 -4.94 -8.39
C TYR A 45 6.79 -4.30 -7.03
N PHE A 46 6.27 -3.07 -7.02
CA PHE A 46 5.68 -2.47 -5.83
C PHE A 46 4.48 -1.58 -6.20
N GLY A 47 3.40 -1.71 -5.44
CA GLY A 47 2.25 -0.82 -5.55
C GLY A 47 1.26 -1.03 -4.41
N THR A 48 0.62 0.07 -4.00
CA THR A 48 -0.43 0.05 -2.97
C THR A 48 -1.78 0.46 -3.55
N ARG A 49 -2.85 -0.04 -2.95
CA ARG A 49 -4.23 0.27 -3.31
C ARG A 49 -5.13 0.03 -2.08
N PRO A 50 -6.17 0.83 -1.84
CA PRO A 50 -7.18 0.51 -0.85
C PRO A 50 -8.19 -0.51 -1.41
N ARG A 51 -8.87 -1.26 -0.53
CA ARG A 51 -9.97 -2.18 -0.87
C ARG A 51 -11.29 -1.43 -1.12
N VAL A 52 -11.17 -0.33 -1.85
CA VAL A 52 -12.26 0.56 -2.22
C VAL A 52 -12.28 0.66 -3.76
N PRO A 53 -13.45 0.52 -4.41
CA PRO A 53 -13.57 0.72 -5.85
C PRO A 53 -13.16 2.13 -6.24
N ASN A 54 -12.59 2.32 -7.44
CA ASN A 54 -12.34 3.65 -8.02
C ASN A 54 -11.66 4.63 -7.04
N SER A 55 -10.46 4.29 -6.60
CA SER A 55 -9.76 5.04 -5.55
C SER A 55 -8.29 5.31 -5.91
N LEU A 56 -7.55 5.87 -4.97
CA LEU A 56 -6.13 6.18 -5.11
C LEU A 56 -5.31 4.89 -5.25
N LEU A 57 -4.42 4.86 -6.24
CA LEU A 57 -3.42 3.81 -6.40
C LEU A 57 -2.02 4.42 -6.43
N SER A 58 -1.02 3.65 -6.01
CA SER A 58 0.38 4.01 -6.16
C SER A 58 1.16 2.90 -6.85
N GLY A 59 2.30 3.24 -7.43
CA GLY A 59 3.23 2.26 -7.99
C GLY A 59 4.64 2.81 -8.11
N LEU A 60 5.60 1.90 -8.09
CA LEU A 60 7.01 2.18 -8.31
C LEU A 60 7.40 1.81 -9.74
N MET A 61 8.21 2.65 -10.37
CA MET A 61 8.93 2.35 -11.60
C MET A 61 10.41 2.72 -11.44
N TRP A 62 11.28 2.03 -12.17
CA TRP A 62 12.69 2.43 -12.26
C TRP A 62 13.35 2.00 -13.56
N PHE A 63 14.44 2.66 -13.91
CA PHE A 63 15.31 2.32 -15.03
C PHE A 63 16.75 2.81 -14.76
N GLY A 64 17.74 2.17 -15.37
CA GLY A 64 19.15 2.53 -15.22
C GLY A 64 19.54 3.81 -15.96
N LEU A 65 20.51 4.55 -15.44
CA LEU A 65 21.01 5.79 -16.03
C LEU A 65 22.24 5.61 -16.93
N ASP A 66 22.78 4.40 -17.02
CA ASP A 66 24.02 4.11 -17.76
C ASP A 66 23.89 4.28 -19.29
N ASP A 67 22.72 3.98 -19.85
CA ASP A 67 22.40 4.15 -21.26
C ASP A 67 21.11 4.97 -21.42
N GLN A 68 21.13 5.94 -22.34
CA GLN A 68 19.95 6.71 -22.72
C GLN A 68 18.81 5.86 -23.27
N GLN A 69 19.04 4.60 -23.68
CA GLN A 69 17.99 3.70 -24.17
C GLN A 69 17.30 2.90 -23.05
N ASN A 70 17.83 2.91 -21.82
CA ASN A 70 17.30 2.14 -20.69
C ASN A 70 15.87 2.52 -20.27
N TRP A 71 15.36 3.68 -20.71
CA TRP A 71 13.94 3.99 -20.49
C TRP A 71 13.00 2.97 -21.16
N ARG A 72 13.47 2.24 -22.18
CA ARG A 72 12.71 1.17 -22.83
C ARG A 72 12.63 -0.11 -22.00
N SER A 73 13.57 -0.30 -21.07
CA SER A 73 13.62 -1.42 -20.11
C SER A 73 13.12 -0.99 -18.73
N ILE A 74 12.18 -0.03 -18.67
CA ILE A 74 11.61 0.41 -17.41
C ILE A 74 10.92 -0.74 -16.68
N ARG A 75 11.26 -0.93 -15.41
CA ARG A 75 10.63 -1.92 -14.55
C ARG A 75 9.35 -1.33 -13.97
N HIS A 76 8.26 -2.07 -14.07
CA HIS A 76 6.96 -1.68 -13.50
C HIS A 76 6.13 -2.89 -13.11
N SER A 77 5.63 -3.62 -14.11
CA SER A 77 4.96 -4.90 -13.93
C SER A 77 5.98 -6.02 -13.73
N CYS A 78 5.59 -7.07 -13.01
CA CYS A 78 6.40 -8.27 -12.82
C CYS A 78 6.43 -9.09 -14.11
N GLU A 79 7.28 -8.71 -15.07
CA GLU A 79 7.44 -9.42 -16.32
C GLU A 79 8.52 -10.49 -16.21
N LEU A 80 8.23 -11.71 -16.68
CA LEU A 80 9.23 -12.78 -16.72
C LEU A 80 10.46 -12.40 -17.57
N GLY A 81 10.25 -11.57 -18.60
CA GLY A 81 11.30 -11.10 -19.50
C GLY A 81 12.25 -10.07 -18.89
N ASP A 82 11.96 -9.52 -17.71
CA ASP A 82 12.84 -8.55 -17.05
C ASP A 82 14.08 -9.21 -16.43
N ASN A 83 14.08 -10.54 -16.26
CA ASN A 83 15.21 -11.32 -15.74
C ASN A 83 15.80 -10.78 -14.42
N LEU A 84 14.95 -10.28 -13.50
CA LEU A 84 15.40 -9.92 -12.16
C LEU A 84 15.99 -11.15 -11.46
N GLY A 85 17.17 -10.97 -10.86
CA GLY A 85 17.86 -12.06 -10.16
C GLY A 85 17.13 -12.50 -8.89
N GLU A 86 16.40 -11.58 -8.25
CA GLU A 86 15.56 -11.85 -7.09
C GLU A 86 14.48 -10.77 -7.02
N TYR A 87 13.23 -11.14 -6.76
CA TYR A 87 12.24 -10.18 -6.27
C TYR A 87 11.23 -10.88 -5.37
N GLY A 88 10.88 -10.24 -4.25
CA GLY A 88 9.90 -10.80 -3.34
C GLY A 88 9.93 -10.21 -1.93
N TYR A 89 8.91 -10.53 -1.16
CA TYR A 89 8.85 -10.17 0.25
C TYR A 89 9.72 -11.10 1.09
N LEU A 90 10.70 -10.53 1.78
CA LEU A 90 11.44 -11.22 2.84
C LEU A 90 10.57 -11.42 4.07
N ARG A 91 9.73 -10.42 4.38
CA ARG A 91 8.77 -10.43 5.47
C ARG A 91 7.52 -9.70 5.04
N HIS A 92 6.36 -10.28 5.30
CA HIS A 92 5.09 -9.61 5.05
C HIS A 92 4.02 -10.23 5.93
N ASN A 93 3.30 -9.44 6.72
CA ASN A 93 2.23 -9.97 7.58
C ASN A 93 0.83 -9.82 6.99
N GLY A 94 0.72 -9.24 5.78
CA GLY A 94 -0.55 -9.05 5.09
C GLY A 94 -1.44 -7.97 5.69
N ARG A 95 -0.97 -7.23 6.70
CA ARG A 95 -1.77 -6.27 7.46
C ARG A 95 -1.11 -4.90 7.51
N ASP A 96 0.02 -4.78 8.21
CA ASP A 96 0.61 -3.50 8.57
C ASP A 96 2.11 -3.37 8.25
N PHE A 97 2.77 -4.44 7.83
CA PHE A 97 4.20 -4.43 7.56
C PHE A 97 4.60 -5.31 6.37
N GLY A 98 5.56 -4.81 5.59
CA GLY A 98 6.19 -5.51 4.49
C GLY A 98 7.63 -5.07 4.27
N GLU A 99 8.52 -6.04 4.05
CA GLU A 99 9.92 -5.85 3.66
C GLU A 99 10.15 -6.68 2.40
N GLN A 100 10.45 -6.01 1.29
CA GLN A 100 10.70 -6.64 0.01
C GLN A 100 12.05 -6.22 -0.55
N VAL A 101 12.67 -7.13 -1.29
CA VAL A 101 13.90 -6.92 -2.04
C VAL A 101 13.62 -7.15 -3.52
N MET A 102 14.23 -6.33 -4.37
CA MET A 102 14.21 -6.42 -5.83
C MET A 102 15.66 -6.25 -6.32
N ARG A 103 16.27 -7.33 -6.81
CA ARG A 103 17.61 -7.35 -7.42
C ARG A 103 17.47 -7.35 -8.94
N ASP A 104 17.79 -6.22 -9.54
CA ASP A 104 17.82 -6.05 -11.00
C ASP A 104 19.26 -6.18 -11.46
N ALA A 105 19.61 -7.36 -11.98
CA ALA A 105 20.97 -7.64 -12.45
C ALA A 105 21.31 -6.86 -13.73
N GLU A 106 20.33 -6.60 -14.60
CA GLU A 106 20.55 -5.88 -15.85
C GLU A 106 20.86 -4.39 -15.60
N HIS A 107 20.19 -3.78 -14.62
CA HIS A 107 20.49 -2.41 -14.19
C HIS A 107 21.53 -2.34 -13.05
N GLY A 108 22.09 -3.48 -12.61
CA GLY A 108 23.11 -3.54 -11.57
C GLY A 108 22.70 -2.91 -10.24
N VAL A 109 21.42 -3.04 -9.83
CA VAL A 109 20.91 -2.44 -8.58
C VAL A 109 20.10 -3.41 -7.73
N GLU A 110 20.12 -3.16 -6.43
CA GLU A 110 19.14 -3.70 -5.49
C GLU A 110 18.29 -2.56 -4.93
N ILE A 111 16.98 -2.74 -4.97
CA ILE A 111 16.00 -1.87 -4.35
C ILE A 111 15.34 -2.64 -3.21
N LYS A 112 15.34 -2.04 -2.01
CA LYS A 112 14.57 -2.49 -0.86
C LYS A 112 13.34 -1.62 -0.69
N SER A 113 12.17 -2.23 -0.51
CA SER A 113 10.94 -1.53 -0.13
C SER A 113 10.54 -1.94 1.30
N GLU A 114 10.28 -0.95 2.14
CA GLU A 114 9.84 -1.14 3.53
C GLU A 114 8.52 -0.41 3.74
N PHE A 115 7.44 -1.17 3.89
CA PHE A 115 6.08 -0.67 4.04
C PHE A 115 5.63 -0.79 5.50
N ILE A 116 5.03 0.29 6.03
CA ILE A 116 4.37 0.29 7.34
C ILE A 116 3.02 0.98 7.26
N LYS A 117 2.04 0.49 8.04
CA LYS A 117 0.72 1.09 8.19
C LYS A 117 0.40 1.38 9.65
N VAL A 118 -0.25 2.51 9.88
CA VAL A 118 -0.77 2.96 11.17
C VAL A 118 -2.30 3.03 11.05
N PRO A 119 -3.07 2.31 11.90
CA PRO A 119 -4.53 2.35 11.88
C PRO A 119 -5.11 3.75 12.10
N GLY A 120 -6.29 4.02 11.54
CA GLY A 120 -7.00 5.28 11.66
C GLY A 120 -8.27 5.31 10.80
N GLU A 121 -8.88 6.49 10.67
CA GLU A 121 -10.02 6.70 9.77
C GLU A 121 -9.63 6.41 8.31
N HIS A 122 -10.57 5.89 7.50
CA HIS A 122 -10.34 5.52 6.09
C HIS A 122 -9.11 4.63 5.86
N GLY A 123 -8.92 3.67 6.77
CA GLY A 123 -7.81 2.70 6.73
C GLY A 123 -6.49 3.22 7.27
N GLY A 124 -6.48 4.44 7.82
CA GLY A 124 -5.35 5.06 8.48
C GLY A 124 -4.31 5.65 7.54
N SER A 125 -3.06 5.64 7.97
CA SER A 125 -1.92 6.20 7.23
C SER A 125 -0.90 5.11 6.96
N TRP A 126 -0.15 5.24 5.87
CA TRP A 126 0.94 4.33 5.56
C TRP A 126 2.15 5.09 5.04
N ALA A 127 3.32 4.47 5.19
CA ALA A 127 4.56 4.98 4.63
C ALA A 127 5.29 3.83 3.95
N VAL A 128 6.00 4.16 2.87
CA VAL A 128 6.97 3.27 2.24
C VAL A 128 8.31 3.98 2.18
N ARG A 129 9.37 3.26 2.50
CA ARG A 129 10.75 3.66 2.23
C ARG A 129 11.31 2.82 1.10
N PHE A 130 11.94 3.49 0.14
CA PHE A 130 12.73 2.83 -0.89
C PHE A 130 14.21 3.12 -0.62
N THR A 131 15.03 2.09 -0.58
CA THR A 131 16.48 2.20 -0.43
C THR A 131 17.14 1.47 -1.59
N GLY A 132 17.94 2.19 -2.37
CA GLY A 132 18.69 1.63 -3.49
C GLY A 132 20.17 1.49 -3.14
N ARG A 133 20.80 0.43 -3.65
CA ARG A 133 22.26 0.31 -3.70
C ARG A 133 22.69 -0.27 -5.04
N THR A 134 23.86 0.13 -5.52
CA THR A 134 24.48 -0.51 -6.67
C THR A 134 25.01 -1.88 -6.28
N LEU A 135 24.96 -2.82 -7.22
CA LEU A 135 25.54 -4.17 -7.10
C LEU A 135 26.97 -4.22 -7.64
N GLU A 136 27.30 -3.29 -8.53
CA GLU A 136 28.60 -3.16 -9.20
C GLU A 136 29.11 -1.70 -9.08
N ASP A 137 30.43 -1.51 -9.12
CA ASP A 137 31.06 -0.20 -8.92
C ASP A 137 30.92 0.75 -10.13
N ASN A 138 30.57 0.22 -11.30
CA ASN A 138 30.51 0.93 -12.58
C ASN A 138 29.10 1.40 -12.97
N VAL A 139 28.10 1.26 -12.08
CA VAL A 139 26.70 1.66 -12.32
C VAL A 139 26.50 3.12 -11.90
N GLN A 140 26.04 3.97 -12.80
CA GLN A 140 25.72 5.38 -12.55
C GLN A 140 24.51 5.56 -11.62
N GLY A 141 23.68 4.53 -11.50
CA GLY A 141 22.51 4.47 -10.65
C GLY A 141 21.22 4.30 -11.45
N ILE A 142 20.11 4.54 -10.78
CA ILE A 142 18.76 4.44 -11.37
C ILE A 142 17.97 5.73 -11.18
N SER A 143 17.04 5.96 -12.10
CA SER A 143 15.95 6.90 -11.89
C SER A 143 14.78 6.16 -11.25
N LEU A 144 14.30 6.65 -10.10
CA LEU A 144 13.10 6.15 -9.43
C LEU A 144 11.92 7.07 -9.77
N ALA A 145 10.83 6.47 -10.24
CA ALA A 145 9.57 7.16 -10.46
C ALA A 145 8.48 6.53 -9.58
N TYR A 146 8.10 7.22 -8.51
CA TYR A 146 6.99 6.82 -7.66
C TYR A 146 5.77 7.66 -8.02
N TYR A 147 4.69 7.00 -8.45
CA TYR A 147 3.52 7.68 -9.00
C TYR A 147 2.25 7.39 -8.20
N PHE A 148 1.30 8.30 -8.33
CA PHE A 148 -0.04 8.21 -7.79
C PHE A 148 -1.05 8.37 -8.92
N GLY A 149 -2.08 7.53 -8.91
CA GLY A 149 -3.18 7.61 -9.87
C GLY A 149 -4.51 7.63 -9.13
N LEU A 150 -5.47 8.41 -9.64
CA LEU A 150 -6.85 8.33 -9.20
C LEU A 150 -7.66 7.56 -10.22
N GLU A 151 -8.34 6.52 -9.75
CA GLU A 151 -9.36 5.82 -10.51
C GLU A 151 -10.72 6.47 -10.19
N GLY A 152 -11.51 6.87 -11.19
CA GLY A 152 -12.85 7.45 -10.98
C GLY A 152 -12.89 8.91 -10.53
N ASN A 153 -13.88 9.25 -9.71
CA ASN A 153 -14.20 10.63 -9.35
C ASN A 153 -13.32 11.12 -8.20
N GLY A 154 -12.63 12.23 -8.42
CA GLY A 154 -11.81 12.88 -7.40
C GLY A 154 -11.00 14.00 -8.00
N ASN A 155 -10.23 14.66 -7.15
CA ASN A 155 -9.22 15.63 -7.59
C ASN A 155 -7.89 15.37 -6.88
N MET A 156 -6.83 15.77 -7.56
CA MET A 156 -5.46 15.69 -7.07
C MET A 156 -4.69 16.88 -7.61
N SER A 157 -3.92 17.53 -6.75
CA SER A 157 -2.97 18.57 -7.11
C SER A 157 -1.61 18.24 -6.53
N MET A 158 -0.56 18.51 -7.30
CA MET A 158 0.82 18.30 -6.88
C MET A 158 1.53 19.65 -6.77
N ALA A 159 2.28 19.82 -5.69
CA ALA A 159 3.23 20.90 -5.50
C ALA A 159 4.59 20.30 -5.14
N ALA A 160 5.66 20.84 -5.68
CA ALA A 160 7.02 20.38 -5.41
C ALA A 160 7.91 21.57 -5.06
N ASP A 161 8.76 21.38 -4.06
CA ASP A 161 9.87 22.27 -3.74
C ASP A 161 11.20 21.48 -3.72
N SER A 162 12.31 22.11 -3.34
CA SER A 162 13.63 21.48 -3.31
C SER A 162 13.79 20.38 -2.25
N THR A 163 12.86 20.29 -1.30
CA THR A 163 12.94 19.41 -0.13
C THR A 163 11.89 18.31 -0.13
N MET A 164 10.75 18.52 -0.76
CA MET A 164 9.68 17.54 -0.81
C MET A 164 8.71 17.75 -1.98
N VAL A 165 8.00 16.67 -2.32
CA VAL A 165 6.82 16.72 -3.17
C VAL A 165 5.60 16.47 -2.29
N MET A 166 4.60 17.34 -2.41
CA MET A 166 3.31 17.25 -1.76
C MET A 166 2.23 16.96 -2.79
N VAL A 167 1.37 15.99 -2.48
CA VAL A 167 0.17 15.72 -3.26
C VAL A 167 -1.03 15.83 -2.33
N ASP A 168 -1.91 16.77 -2.62
CA ASP A 168 -3.20 16.92 -1.94
C ASP A 168 -4.28 16.38 -2.85
N GLY A 169 -5.24 15.64 -2.30
CA GLY A 169 -6.36 15.14 -3.08
C GLY A 169 -7.57 14.80 -2.25
N LYS A 170 -8.67 14.56 -2.95
CA LYS A 170 -9.97 14.20 -2.35
C LYS A 170 -10.71 13.20 -3.21
N THR A 171 -11.20 12.13 -2.60
CA THR A 171 -12.16 11.20 -3.24
C THR A 171 -13.40 11.04 -2.35
N PRO A 172 -14.54 10.61 -2.92
CA PRO A 172 -15.75 10.32 -2.13
C PRO A 172 -15.51 9.31 -1.01
N ASP A 173 -14.68 8.30 -1.24
CA ASP A 173 -14.54 7.17 -0.32
C ASP A 173 -13.38 7.34 0.70
N LEU A 174 -12.27 7.98 0.32
CA LEU A 174 -11.13 8.23 1.22
C LEU A 174 -11.21 9.59 1.93
N GLY A 175 -12.14 10.45 1.53
CA GLY A 175 -12.15 11.83 1.97
C GLY A 175 -10.92 12.59 1.47
N GLU A 176 -10.39 13.48 2.31
CA GLU A 176 -9.19 14.27 2.01
C GLU A 176 -7.93 13.50 2.40
N PHE A 177 -6.97 13.42 1.48
CA PHE A 177 -5.71 12.75 1.71
C PHE A 177 -4.52 13.63 1.30
N LYS A 178 -3.37 13.35 1.93
CA LYS A 178 -2.10 14.00 1.65
C LYS A 178 -1.02 12.95 1.47
N VAL A 179 -0.20 13.11 0.43
CA VAL A 179 1.02 12.36 0.21
C VAL A 179 2.21 13.30 0.34
N ARG A 180 3.28 12.81 0.98
CA ARG A 180 4.57 13.50 1.02
C ARG A 180 5.64 12.55 0.50
N ILE A 181 6.40 13.01 -0.49
CA ILE A 181 7.61 12.32 -0.96
C ILE A 181 8.78 13.16 -0.51
N ILE A 182 9.64 12.57 0.31
CA ILE A 182 10.79 13.24 0.90
C ILE A 182 12.04 12.48 0.43
N PRO A 183 13.09 13.17 -0.03
CA PRO A 183 14.37 12.54 -0.30
C PRO A 183 14.87 11.75 0.91
N GLY A 184 15.50 10.60 0.66
CA GLY A 184 16.20 9.87 1.72
C GLY A 184 17.33 10.72 2.30
N ALA A 185 17.56 10.57 3.61
CA ALA A 185 18.68 11.18 4.32
C ALA A 185 20.00 10.41 4.08
#